data_AF-A0AA96UBU0-F1
#
_entry.id   AF-A0AA96UBU0-F1
#
_cell.length_a   1.000
_cell.length_b   1.000
_cell.length_c   1.000
_cell.angle_alpha   90.00
_cell.angle_beta   90.00
_cell.angle_gamma   90.00
#
_symmetry.space_group_name_H-M   'P 1'
#
loop_
_entity.id
_entity.type
_entity.pdbx_description
1 polymer ?
#
loop_
_entity_poly.entity_id
_entity_poly.type
_entity_poly.pdbx_seq_one_letter_code
_entity_poly.pdbx_strand_id
1 'polypeptide(L)'
;MISDDGWSRLHAARTDCLSNVSVAHDAVLLEVSQRIAFSGSIGKSDIGALLFWKRLRANTRWAAALLAMPDEAVRRVTAPAVESMRDERLALAEAARQGRAALTSLPGFKNGDALASALLTAAAPHRMAVYDERAQSGLELLGLSLTSPKE
;
A
#
# COMPACT_ATOMS: atom_id res chain seq x y z
N MET A 1 -19.40 -10.64 10.56
CA MET A 1 -18.65 -11.27 11.67
C MET A 1 -17.99 -12.51 11.08
N ILE A 2 -16.67 -12.69 11.24
CA ILE A 2 -15.95 -13.86 10.69
C ILE A 2 -16.41 -15.12 11.43
N SER A 3 -16.71 -16.21 10.72
CA SER A 3 -17.10 -17.50 11.30
C SER A 3 -15.90 -18.25 11.91
N ASP A 4 -16.15 -19.24 12.77
CA ASP A 4 -15.09 -20.07 13.36
C ASP A 4 -14.29 -20.85 12.30
N ASP A 5 -14.97 -21.32 11.24
CA ASP A 5 -14.33 -21.91 10.07
C ASP A 5 -13.47 -20.88 9.31
N GLY A 6 -13.97 -19.65 9.17
CA GLY A 6 -13.21 -18.54 8.58
C GLY A 6 -11.94 -18.22 9.38
N TRP A 7 -12.04 -18.16 10.71
CA TRP A 7 -10.88 -17.99 11.59
C TRP A 7 -9.88 -19.13 11.44
N SER A 8 -10.35 -20.38 11.40
CA SER A 8 -9.51 -21.56 11.21
C SER A 8 -8.73 -21.51 9.89
N ARG A 9 -9.40 -21.13 8.79
CA ARG A 9 -8.76 -20.93 7.48
C ARG A 9 -7.72 -19.82 7.49
N LEU A 10 -8.04 -18.69 8.12
CA LEU A 10 -7.11 -17.56 8.22
C LEU A 10 -5.86 -17.93 9.02
N HIS A 11 -6.02 -18.67 10.12
CA HIS A 11 -4.89 -19.18 10.90
C HIS A 11 -4.02 -20.14 10.08
N ALA A 12 -4.62 -21.09 9.36
CA ALA A 12 -3.89 -22.00 8.49
C ALA A 12 -3.12 -21.26 7.39
N ALA A 13 -3.77 -20.32 6.69
CA ALA A 13 -3.14 -19.52 5.65
C ALA A 13 -1.99 -18.65 6.19
N ARG A 14 -2.15 -18.08 7.39
CA ARG A 14 -1.08 -17.31 8.05
C ARG A 14 0.12 -18.20 8.38
N THR A 15 -0.11 -19.38 8.94
CA THR A 15 0.96 -20.33 9.27
C THR A 15 1.71 -20.75 8.00
N ASP A 16 0.99 -21.12 6.95
CA ASP A 16 1.58 -21.51 5.67
C ASP A 16 2.43 -20.37 5.06
N CYS A 17 1.89 -19.14 5.07
CA CYS A 17 2.63 -17.94 4.65
C CYS A 17 3.93 -17.77 5.44
N LEU A 18 3.88 -17.84 6.77
CA LEU A 18 5.06 -17.69 7.63
C LEU A 18 6.09 -18.82 7.46
N SER A 19 5.66 -20.02 7.05
CA SER A 19 6.56 -21.15 6.79
C SER A 19 7.21 -21.11 5.40
N ASN A 20 6.54 -20.54 4.40
CA ASN A 20 6.98 -20.61 3.00
C ASN A 20 7.56 -19.30 2.46
N VAL A 21 7.22 -18.15 3.05
CA VAL A 21 7.73 -16.85 2.60
C VAL A 21 9.08 -16.58 3.25
N SER A 22 10.09 -16.33 2.40
CA SER A 22 11.42 -15.94 2.85
C SER A 22 11.35 -14.69 3.73
N VAL A 23 12.12 -14.68 4.82
CA VAL A 23 12.31 -13.49 5.67
C VAL A 23 12.83 -12.27 4.91
N ALA A 24 13.49 -12.49 3.76
CA ALA A 24 13.98 -11.42 2.90
C ALA A 24 12.90 -10.80 2.00
N HIS A 25 11.70 -11.40 1.93
CA HIS A 25 10.62 -10.94 1.05
C HIS A 25 10.26 -9.46 1.29
N ASP A 26 10.17 -9.06 2.56
CA ASP A 26 9.77 -7.70 2.95
C ASP A 26 10.95 -6.75 3.20
N ALA A 27 12.20 -7.19 2.96
CA ALA A 27 13.39 -6.37 3.19
C ALA A 27 13.32 -5.03 2.43
N VAL A 28 12.83 -5.05 1.19
CA VAL A 28 12.65 -3.84 0.37
C VAL A 28 11.60 -2.90 0.97
N LEU A 29 10.47 -3.43 1.44
CA LEU A 29 9.44 -2.63 2.09
C LEU A 29 9.99 -1.96 3.37
N LEU A 30 10.73 -2.72 4.19
CA LEU A 30 11.31 -2.23 5.44
C LEU A 30 12.34 -1.11 5.19
N GLU A 31 13.22 -1.28 4.21
CA GLU A 31 14.22 -0.27 3.83
C GLU A 31 13.56 1.01 3.31
N VAL A 32 12.55 0.88 2.43
CA VAL A 32 11.76 2.03 1.96
C VAL A 32 11.06 2.71 3.14
N SER A 33 10.47 1.95 4.06
CA SER A 33 9.79 2.51 5.23
C SER A 33 10.74 3.33 6.10
N GLN A 34 11.97 2.87 6.30
CA GLN A 34 13.01 3.61 7.02
C GLN A 34 13.40 4.91 6.29
N ARG A 35 13.55 4.88 4.97
CA ARG A 35 13.80 6.10 4.18
C ARG A 35 12.66 7.11 4.28
N ILE A 36 11.42 6.66 4.24
CA ILE A 36 10.24 7.53 4.38
C ILE A 36 10.16 8.07 5.82
N ALA A 37 10.52 7.27 6.83
CA ALA A 37 10.63 7.71 8.22
C ALA A 37 11.61 8.89 8.36
N PHE A 38 12.77 8.78 7.73
CA PHE A 38 13.78 9.83 7.74
C PHE A 38 13.39 11.07 6.91
N SER A 39 12.88 10.88 5.69
CA SER A 39 12.67 11.97 4.73
C SER A 39 11.29 12.63 4.76
N GLY A 40 10.30 12.02 5.42
CA GLY A 40 8.93 12.53 5.49
C GLY A 40 8.17 12.53 4.15
N SER A 41 8.73 11.93 3.10
CA SER A 41 8.16 11.90 1.76
C SER A 41 8.54 10.60 1.04
N ILE A 42 7.91 10.35 -0.12
CA ILE A 42 8.18 9.19 -0.96
C ILE A 42 8.74 9.69 -2.30
N GLY A 43 9.95 9.30 -2.66
CA GLY A 43 10.60 9.66 -3.92
C GLY A 43 10.39 8.62 -5.03
N LYS A 44 10.88 8.90 -6.24
CA LYS A 44 10.74 7.96 -7.37
C LYS A 44 11.48 6.63 -7.14
N SER A 45 12.64 6.66 -6.48
CA SER A 45 13.38 5.45 -6.14
C SER A 45 12.59 4.55 -5.18
N ASP A 46 11.89 5.15 -4.22
CA ASP A 46 11.04 4.45 -3.27
C ASP A 46 9.85 3.81 -3.99
N ILE A 47 9.18 4.57 -4.87
CA ILE A 47 8.10 4.03 -5.72
C ILE A 47 8.60 2.88 -6.58
N GLY A 48 9.77 3.01 -7.21
CA GLY A 48 10.40 1.95 -8.01
C GLY A 48 10.67 0.68 -7.21
N ALA A 49 11.21 0.83 -6.00
CA ALA A 49 11.45 -0.27 -5.08
C ALA A 49 10.14 -0.97 -4.66
N LEU A 50 9.08 -0.20 -4.38
CA LEU A 50 7.77 -0.75 -4.04
C LEU A 50 7.08 -1.44 -5.22
N LEU A 51 7.28 -0.97 -6.46
CA LEU A 51 6.83 -1.68 -7.66
C LEU A 51 7.51 -3.03 -7.78
N PHE A 52 8.82 -3.10 -7.53
CA PHE A 52 9.57 -4.35 -7.52
C PHE A 52 9.04 -5.30 -6.44
N TRP A 53 8.88 -4.82 -5.20
CA TRP A 53 8.34 -5.60 -4.08
C TRP A 53 6.93 -6.14 -4.37
N LYS A 54 6.03 -5.31 -4.96
CA LYS A 54 4.69 -5.75 -5.38
C LYS A 54 4.66 -6.51 -6.70
N ARG A 55 5.81 -6.72 -7.36
CA ARG A 55 5.95 -7.38 -8.67
C ARG A 55 5.06 -6.73 -9.75
N LEU A 56 4.90 -5.41 -9.69
CA LEU A 56 4.08 -4.64 -10.61
C LEU A 56 4.86 -4.29 -11.88
N ARG A 57 4.14 -4.15 -13.02
CA ARG A 57 4.75 -3.78 -14.30
C ARG A 57 5.07 -2.29 -14.32
N ALA A 58 6.35 -1.95 -14.49
CA ALA A 58 6.81 -0.57 -14.68
C ALA A 58 6.91 -0.14 -16.16
N ASN A 59 6.70 -1.05 -17.12
CA ASN A 59 6.64 -0.72 -18.55
C ASN A 59 5.23 -0.22 -18.92
N THR A 60 4.84 0.93 -18.40
CA THR A 60 3.50 1.53 -18.59
C THR A 60 3.63 3.02 -18.89
N ARG A 61 2.61 3.60 -19.53
CA ARG A 61 2.60 5.05 -19.84
C ARG A 61 2.70 5.92 -18.59
N TRP A 62 2.06 5.51 -17.50
CA TRP A 62 2.10 6.28 -16.26
C TRP A 62 3.49 6.25 -15.62
N ALA A 63 4.21 5.13 -15.71
CA ALA A 63 5.56 5.02 -15.17
C ALA A 63 6.55 5.90 -15.94
N ALA A 64 6.43 5.97 -17.27
CA ALA A 64 7.20 6.91 -18.09
C ALA A 64 6.90 8.37 -17.73
N ALA A 65 5.62 8.72 -17.54
CA ALA A 65 5.22 10.06 -17.12
C ALA A 65 5.75 10.41 -15.71
N LEU A 66 5.72 9.46 -14.77
CA LEU A 66 6.28 9.65 -13.43
C LEU A 66 7.81 9.82 -13.47
N LEU A 67 8.53 9.05 -14.29
CA LEU A 67 9.97 9.18 -14.48
C LEU A 67 10.38 10.54 -15.04
N ALA A 68 9.54 11.15 -15.89
CA ALA A 68 9.77 12.48 -16.42
C ALA A 68 9.58 13.60 -15.37
N MET A 69 8.97 13.32 -14.21
CA MET A 69 8.81 14.31 -13.14
C MET A 69 10.12 14.49 -12.33
N PRO A 70 10.49 15.74 -11.99
CA PRO A 70 11.55 16.01 -11.01
C PRO A 70 11.27 15.27 -9.69
N ASP A 71 12.30 14.71 -9.06
CA ASP A 71 12.10 13.91 -7.83
C ASP A 71 11.48 14.74 -6.70
N GLU A 72 11.96 15.96 -6.59
CA GLU A 72 11.45 16.96 -5.65
C GLU A 72 9.95 17.23 -5.85
N ALA A 73 9.46 17.23 -7.09
CA ALA A 73 8.03 17.41 -7.35
C ALA A 73 7.21 16.20 -6.86
N VAL A 74 7.73 14.98 -7.05
CA VAL A 74 7.09 13.77 -6.53
C VAL A 74 7.08 13.79 -5.00
N ARG A 75 8.20 14.16 -4.37
CA ARG A 75 8.32 14.25 -2.90
C ARG A 75 7.34 15.26 -2.29
N ARG A 76 7.19 16.44 -2.90
CA ARG A 76 6.21 17.44 -2.46
C ARG A 76 4.78 16.92 -2.50
N VAL A 77 4.43 16.14 -3.52
CA VAL A 77 3.08 15.56 -3.65
C VAL A 77 2.85 14.44 -2.63
N THR A 78 3.88 13.64 -2.32
CA THR A 78 3.75 12.49 -1.41
C THR A 78 3.87 12.86 0.07
N ALA A 79 4.48 13.99 0.42
CA ALA A 79 4.64 14.41 1.82
C ALA A 79 3.31 14.54 2.59
N PRO A 80 2.26 15.19 2.06
CA PRO A 80 0.95 15.24 2.74
C PRO A 80 0.33 13.86 2.94
N ALA A 81 0.59 12.92 2.01
CA ALA A 81 0.17 11.54 2.20
C ALA A 81 0.88 10.96 3.43
N VAL A 82 2.21 11.01 3.50
CA VAL A 82 2.99 10.48 4.64
C VAL A 82 2.55 11.09 5.97
N GLU A 83 2.29 12.40 6.01
CA GLU A 83 1.80 13.11 7.20
C GLU A 83 0.48 12.54 7.71
N SER A 84 -0.55 12.46 6.85
CA SER A 84 -1.87 11.93 7.22
C SER A 84 -1.80 10.51 7.80
N MET A 85 -0.86 9.70 7.30
CA MET A 85 -0.70 8.30 7.70
C MET A 85 0.05 8.11 9.00
N ARG A 86 0.82 9.11 9.41
CA ARG A 86 1.51 9.12 10.69
C ARG A 86 0.74 9.85 11.77
N ASP A 87 -0.29 10.60 11.40
CA ASP A 87 -1.17 11.25 12.38
C ASP A 87 -2.06 10.21 13.10
N GLU A 88 -1.63 9.83 14.30
CA GLU A 88 -2.33 8.91 15.20
C GLU A 88 -3.65 9.49 15.74
N ARG A 89 -3.88 10.80 15.60
CA ARG A 89 -5.15 11.44 15.99
C ARG A 89 -6.25 11.16 14.99
N LEU A 90 -5.90 10.85 13.74
CA LEU A 90 -6.88 10.48 12.72
C LEU A 90 -7.34 9.03 12.91
N ALA A 91 -8.62 8.79 12.63
CA ALA A 91 -9.10 7.42 12.47
C ALA A 91 -8.37 6.75 11.28
N LEU A 92 -8.13 5.44 11.38
CA LEU A 92 -7.43 4.67 10.35
C LEU A 92 -8.01 4.88 8.94
N ALA A 93 -9.33 4.78 8.81
CA ALA A 93 -10.02 4.97 7.53
C ALA A 93 -9.90 6.40 7.00
N GLU A 94 -9.87 7.40 7.89
CA GLU A 94 -9.68 8.80 7.55
C GLU A 94 -8.28 9.05 6.99
N ALA A 95 -7.26 8.62 7.72
CA ALA A 95 -5.87 8.72 7.30
C ALA A 95 -5.63 8.01 5.96
N ALA A 96 -6.18 6.82 5.77
CA ALA A 96 -6.09 6.11 4.49
C ALA A 96 -6.79 6.87 3.35
N ARG A 97 -7.95 7.48 3.61
CA ARG A 97 -8.68 8.27 2.61
C ARG A 97 -7.91 9.52 2.22
N GLN A 98 -7.42 10.29 3.19
CA GLN A 98 -6.63 11.50 2.95
C GLN A 98 -5.32 11.17 2.22
N GLY A 99 -4.61 10.13 2.66
CA GLY A 99 -3.40 9.65 2.02
C GLY A 99 -3.61 9.27 0.57
N ARG A 100 -4.68 8.51 0.25
CA ARG A 100 -5.04 8.20 -1.15
C ARG A 100 -5.35 9.47 -1.95
N ALA A 101 -6.16 10.37 -1.40
CA ALA A 101 -6.55 11.60 -2.06
C ALA A 101 -5.34 12.46 -2.46
N ALA A 102 -4.34 12.56 -1.57
CA ALA A 102 -3.10 13.29 -1.83
C ALA A 102 -2.32 12.72 -3.03
N LEU A 103 -2.34 11.40 -3.22
CA LEU A 103 -1.62 10.73 -4.31
C LEU A 103 -2.29 10.86 -5.68
N THR A 104 -3.57 11.23 -5.76
CA THR A 104 -4.36 11.21 -7.02
C THR A 104 -3.80 12.06 -8.15
N SER A 105 -3.00 13.07 -7.83
CA SER A 105 -2.34 13.94 -8.82
C SER A 105 -1.11 13.31 -9.48
N LEU A 106 -0.56 12.23 -8.92
CA LEU A 106 0.58 11.52 -9.49
C LEU A 106 0.14 10.60 -10.65
N PRO A 107 0.94 10.52 -11.73
CA PRO A 107 0.73 9.51 -12.77
C PRO A 107 0.69 8.10 -12.18
N GLY A 108 -0.37 7.35 -12.49
CA GLY A 108 -0.54 5.96 -12.04
C GLY A 108 -1.34 5.78 -10.75
N PHE A 109 -1.75 6.89 -10.10
CA PHE A 109 -2.48 6.86 -8.82
C PHE A 109 -3.95 7.28 -8.95
N LYS A 110 -4.42 7.52 -10.18
CA LYS A 110 -5.83 7.85 -10.43
C LYS A 110 -6.77 6.65 -10.29
N ASN A 111 -6.29 5.47 -10.71
CA ASN A 111 -7.07 4.24 -10.75
C ASN A 111 -6.27 3.09 -10.13
N GLY A 112 -6.93 2.29 -9.29
CA GLY A 112 -6.35 1.08 -8.70
C GLY A 112 -5.72 1.31 -7.32
N ASP A 113 -6.03 0.41 -6.39
CA ASP A 113 -5.66 0.58 -4.99
C ASP A 113 -4.32 -0.07 -4.62
N ALA A 114 -3.80 -0.99 -5.44
CA ALA A 114 -2.64 -1.80 -5.08
C ALA A 114 -1.35 -0.97 -4.88
N LEU A 115 -1.04 -0.05 -5.81
CA LEU A 115 0.15 0.79 -5.69
C LEU A 115 -0.01 1.87 -4.61
N ALA A 116 -1.16 2.54 -4.59
CA ALA A 116 -1.46 3.53 -3.57
C ALA A 116 -1.36 2.92 -2.17
N SER A 117 -2.04 1.80 -1.92
CA SER A 117 -1.99 1.11 -0.64
C SER A 117 -0.60 0.58 -0.27
N ALA A 118 0.25 0.22 -1.24
CA ALA A 118 1.64 -0.14 -0.97
C ALA A 118 2.48 1.06 -0.49
N LEU A 119 2.33 2.23 -1.12
CA LEU A 119 2.97 3.47 -0.64
C LEU A 119 2.48 3.83 0.76
N LEU A 120 1.18 3.66 0.96
CA LEU A 120 0.54 3.92 2.23
C LEU A 120 1.11 3.00 3.35
N THR A 121 1.20 1.69 3.09
CA THR A 121 1.85 0.74 4.00
C THR A 121 3.31 1.09 4.25
N ALA A 122 4.07 1.47 3.24
CA ALA A 122 5.47 1.85 3.44
C ALA A 122 5.63 3.11 4.31
N ALA A 123 4.69 4.06 4.26
CA ALA A 123 4.74 5.26 5.08
C ALA A 123 4.43 5.00 6.58
N ALA A 124 3.55 4.02 6.86
CA ALA A 124 3.13 3.65 8.20
C ALA A 124 2.87 2.13 8.33
N PRO A 125 3.92 1.28 8.34
CA PRO A 125 3.79 -0.18 8.19
C PRO A 125 3.05 -0.88 9.33
N HIS A 126 3.01 -0.27 10.52
CA HIS A 126 2.28 -0.80 11.67
C HIS A 126 0.81 -0.40 11.71
N ARG A 127 0.42 0.58 10.88
CA ARG A 127 -0.93 1.16 10.86
C ARG A 127 -1.67 0.81 9.58
N MET A 128 -0.98 0.56 8.48
CA MET A 128 -1.57 0.56 7.15
C MET A 128 -1.32 -0.75 6.43
N ALA A 129 -2.33 -1.27 5.75
CA ALA A 129 -2.28 -2.54 5.05
C ALA A 129 -2.37 -2.34 3.52
N VAL A 130 -1.74 -3.25 2.78
CA VAL A 130 -1.86 -3.28 1.33
C VAL A 130 -3.25 -3.82 0.97
N TYR A 131 -3.90 -3.11 0.06
CA TYR A 131 -5.21 -3.44 -0.47
C TYR A 131 -5.10 -3.67 -1.97
N ASP A 132 -4.97 -4.93 -2.35
CA ASP A 132 -4.96 -5.38 -3.74
C ASP A 132 -6.04 -6.45 -3.98
N GLU A 133 -6.13 -6.93 -5.22
CA GLU A 133 -7.11 -7.94 -5.62
C GLU A 133 -7.03 -9.22 -4.75
N ARG A 134 -5.83 -9.57 -4.25
CA ARG A 134 -5.63 -10.75 -3.40
C ARG A 134 -6.15 -10.51 -2.00
N ALA A 135 -5.89 -9.34 -1.43
CA ALA A 135 -6.48 -8.94 -0.15
C ALA A 135 -8.02 -8.92 -0.23
N GLN A 136 -8.58 -8.36 -1.30
CA GLN A 136 -10.02 -8.35 -1.53
C GLN A 136 -10.58 -9.78 -1.62
N SER A 137 -9.98 -10.63 -2.46
CA SER A 137 -10.41 -12.02 -2.63
C SER A 137 -10.35 -12.80 -1.31
N GLY A 138 -9.30 -12.58 -0.52
CA GLY A 138 -9.14 -13.20 0.80
C GLY A 138 -10.23 -12.76 1.79
N LEU A 139 -10.60 -11.48 1.79
CA LEU A 139 -11.68 -10.97 2.63
C LEU A 139 -13.05 -11.51 2.20
N GLU A 140 -13.30 -11.61 0.91
CA GLU A 140 -14.52 -12.22 0.36
C GLU A 140 -14.66 -13.70 0.78
N LEU A 141 -13.56 -14.47 0.78
CA LEU A 141 -13.52 -15.85 1.30
C LEU A 141 -13.86 -15.95 2.80
N LEU A 142 -13.67 -14.86 3.56
CA LEU A 142 -14.03 -14.75 4.97
C LEU A 142 -15.45 -14.18 5.19
N GLY A 143 -16.20 -13.94 4.11
CA GLY A 143 -17.53 -13.32 4.16
C GLY A 143 -17.49 -11.82 4.50
N LEU A 144 -16.35 -11.16 4.28
CA LEU A 144 -16.16 -9.73 4.49
C LEU A 144 -16.12 -9.01 3.14
N SER A 145 -17.30 -8.59 2.66
CA SER A 145 -17.37 -7.72 1.47
C SER A 145 -17.12 -6.27 1.85
N LEU A 146 -16.12 -5.65 1.23
CA LEU A 146 -15.75 -4.25 1.46
C LEU A 146 -16.42 -3.27 0.49
N THR A 147 -16.87 -3.76 -0.65
CA THR A 147 -17.77 -3.05 -1.56
C THR A 147 -19.21 -3.40 -1.20
N SER A 148 -20.02 -2.39 -0.88
CA SER A 148 -21.48 -2.55 -1.00
C SER A 148 -21.78 -3.04 -2.42
N PRO A 149 -22.78 -3.92 -2.62
CA PRO A 149 -23.27 -4.22 -3.95
C PRO A 149 -23.54 -2.88 -4.65
N LYS A 150 -23.07 -2.72 -5.88
CA LYS A 150 -23.59 -1.64 -6.73
C LYS A 150 -25.08 -1.91 -6.88
N GLU A 151 -25.91 -1.01 -6.33
CA GLU A 151 -27.33 -0.92 -6.69
C GLU A 151 -27.47 -0.60 -8.18
#